data_AF-A0A443IHB7-F1
#
_entry.id   AF-A0A443IHB7-F1
#
_cell.length_a   1.000
_cell.length_b   1.000
_cell.length_c   1.000
_cell.angle_alpha   90.00
_cell.angle_beta   90.00
_cell.angle_gamma   90.00
#
_symmetry.space_group_name_H-M   'P 1'
#
loop_
_entity.id
_entity.type
_entity.pdbx_description
1 polymer ?
#
loop_
_entity_poly.entity_id
_entity_poly.type
_entity_poly.pdbx_seq_one_letter_code
_entity_poly.pdbx_strand_id
1 'polypeptide(L)'
;MGKEMNVFKIKLYGLYCILSQVNKSIIGIFIVFLLFSLSSWAGEGGISLGSTRVIYPAESKGESLSVLNSSTAKRYLIQSWVENESGNKTTDIIVTPPLYNSAPGSQNQLKIIATRPVGRPDREQLYYLNVKSIPAIDRKEMEGKNALLVTVNTKIKLFVRPKGLSLSFGEAAKKLQFYAEKNHLIAENPTPYYLTLTNIRAGGKPVTNLMIAPFSRMAIAPEAAAGVTYSVINDFGGQSEDITATVKQGP
;
A
#
# COMPACT_ATOMS: atom_id res chain seq x y z
N MET A 1 55.80 -34.09 -26.49
CA MET A 1 54.75 -33.07 -26.27
C MET A 1 53.77 -32.89 -27.45
N GLY A 2 53.76 -33.75 -28.49
CA GLY A 2 52.90 -33.60 -29.67
C GLY A 2 51.75 -34.61 -29.84
N LYS A 3 51.73 -35.73 -29.08
CA LYS A 3 50.68 -36.77 -29.21
C LYS A 3 49.41 -36.48 -28.41
N GLU A 4 49.52 -35.80 -27.26
CA GLU A 4 48.39 -35.46 -26.38
C GLU A 4 47.46 -34.38 -26.98
N MET A 5 48.02 -33.45 -27.75
CA MET A 5 47.27 -32.33 -28.36
C MET A 5 46.30 -32.77 -29.48
N ASN A 6 46.57 -33.89 -30.14
CA ASN A 6 45.70 -34.43 -31.20
C ASN A 6 44.47 -35.15 -30.64
N VAL A 7 44.60 -35.80 -29.47
CA VAL A 7 43.48 -36.49 -28.82
C VAL A 7 42.43 -35.49 -28.31
N PHE A 8 42.87 -34.31 -27.84
CA PHE A 8 42.00 -33.23 -27.40
C PHE A 8 41.23 -32.57 -28.55
N LYS A 9 41.90 -32.34 -29.71
CA LYS A 9 41.23 -31.83 -30.92
C LYS A 9 40.17 -32.81 -31.43
N ILE A 10 40.46 -34.12 -31.47
CA ILE A 10 39.51 -35.13 -31.96
C ILE A 10 38.26 -35.22 -31.06
N LYS A 11 38.40 -35.09 -29.73
CA LYS A 11 37.25 -35.03 -28.82
C LYS A 11 36.41 -33.75 -28.98
N LEU A 12 37.04 -32.61 -29.26
CA LEU A 12 36.34 -31.34 -29.51
C LEU A 12 35.57 -31.34 -30.84
N TYR A 13 36.16 -31.89 -31.91
CA TYR A 13 35.50 -32.05 -33.21
C TYR A 13 34.39 -33.10 -33.17
N GLY A 14 34.54 -34.17 -32.39
CA GLY A 14 33.48 -35.17 -32.17
C GLY A 14 32.25 -34.56 -31.50
N LEU A 15 32.44 -33.72 -30.48
CA LEU A 15 31.33 -33.01 -29.82
C LEU A 15 30.67 -31.99 -30.78
N TYR A 16 31.46 -31.30 -31.61
CA TYR A 16 30.94 -30.36 -32.62
C TYR A 16 30.18 -31.07 -33.76
N CYS A 17 30.59 -32.28 -34.15
CA CYS A 17 29.88 -33.11 -35.13
C CYS A 17 28.56 -33.65 -34.58
N ILE A 18 28.52 -34.02 -33.29
CA ILE A 18 27.29 -34.46 -32.62
C ILE A 18 26.33 -33.28 -32.47
N LEU A 19 26.82 -32.07 -32.15
CA LEU A 19 26.01 -30.84 -32.11
C LEU A 19 25.50 -30.39 -33.49
N SER A 20 26.25 -30.69 -34.57
CA SER A 20 25.89 -30.40 -35.97
C SER A 20 24.81 -31.34 -36.52
N GLN A 21 24.67 -32.56 -35.98
CA GLN A 21 23.65 -33.53 -36.38
C GLN A 21 22.28 -33.33 -35.70
N VAL A 22 22.18 -32.46 -34.69
CA VAL A 22 20.90 -32.19 -34.06
C VAL A 22 20.08 -31.28 -34.97
N ASN A 23 18.99 -31.83 -35.52
CA ASN A 23 18.11 -31.13 -36.44
C ASN A 23 17.67 -29.78 -35.83
N LYS A 24 17.79 -28.67 -36.58
CA LYS A 24 17.47 -27.31 -36.09
C LYS A 24 16.04 -27.22 -35.56
N SER A 25 15.12 -28.05 -36.08
CA SER A 25 13.75 -28.20 -35.58
C SER A 25 13.67 -28.85 -34.19
N ILE A 26 14.54 -29.80 -33.86
CA ILE A 26 14.60 -30.45 -32.53
C ILE A 26 15.17 -29.50 -31.48
N ILE A 27 16.18 -28.70 -31.84
CA ILE A 27 16.72 -27.64 -30.98
C ILE A 27 15.64 -26.58 -30.71
N GLY A 28 14.87 -26.21 -31.73
CA GLY A 28 13.73 -25.28 -31.60
C GLY A 28 12.64 -25.79 -30.66
N ILE A 29 12.27 -27.07 -30.77
CA ILE A 29 11.29 -27.70 -29.86
C ILE A 29 11.80 -27.73 -28.42
N PHE A 30 13.09 -28.03 -28.22
CA PHE A 30 13.69 -28.04 -26.88
C PHE A 30 13.75 -26.64 -26.24
N ILE A 31 14.03 -25.60 -27.03
CA ILE A 31 14.01 -24.20 -26.58
C ILE A 31 12.59 -23.75 -26.24
N VAL A 32 11.59 -24.13 -27.04
CA VAL A 32 10.17 -23.83 -26.74
C VAL A 32 9.71 -24.55 -25.47
N PHE A 33 10.13 -25.80 -25.25
CA PHE A 33 9.80 -26.56 -24.03
C PHE A 33 10.47 -25.98 -22.78
N LEU A 34 11.71 -25.49 -22.91
CA LEU A 34 12.46 -24.80 -21.85
C LEU A 34 11.86 -23.41 -21.52
N LEU A 35 11.36 -22.69 -22.52
CA LEU A 35 10.67 -21.41 -22.32
C LEU A 35 9.29 -21.58 -21.67
N PHE A 36 8.60 -22.71 -21.90
CA PHE A 36 7.30 -23.00 -21.29
C PHE A 36 7.40 -23.40 -19.81
N SER A 37 8.56 -23.90 -19.36
CA SER A 37 8.80 -24.35 -17.98
C SER A 37 9.23 -23.24 -17.02
N LEU A 38 9.51 -22.03 -17.53
CA LEU A 38 9.84 -20.85 -16.71
C LEU A 38 8.61 -20.01 -16.31
N SER A 39 7.42 -20.34 -16.81
CA SER A 39 6.19 -19.55 -16.63
C SER A 39 5.45 -19.80 -15.31
N SER A 40 5.94 -20.68 -14.44
CA SER A 40 5.18 -21.18 -13.28
C SER A 40 5.62 -20.62 -11.93
N TRP A 41 6.29 -19.46 -11.89
CA TRP A 41 6.44 -18.71 -10.64
C TRP A 41 5.21 -17.83 -10.43
N ALA A 42 4.08 -18.46 -10.14
CA ALA A 42 2.99 -17.76 -9.47
C ALA A 42 3.51 -17.39 -8.08
N GLY A 43 3.73 -16.08 -7.85
CA GLY A 43 4.06 -15.57 -6.53
C GLY A 43 3.06 -16.09 -5.50
N GLU A 44 3.56 -16.52 -4.36
CA GLU A 44 2.74 -17.03 -3.28
C GLU A 44 1.88 -15.87 -2.76
N GLY A 45 0.60 -15.84 -3.11
CA GLY A 45 -0.31 -14.75 -2.76
C GLY A 45 -0.40 -14.48 -1.26
N GLY A 46 -1.14 -13.44 -0.86
CA GLY A 46 -1.18 -12.99 0.53
C GLY A 46 -2.50 -12.31 0.88
N ILE A 47 -2.47 -11.55 1.98
CA ILE A 47 -3.64 -10.82 2.46
C ILE A 47 -3.64 -9.41 1.87
N SER A 48 -4.74 -9.04 1.20
CA SER A 48 -5.00 -7.69 0.72
C SER A 48 -6.34 -7.17 1.24
N LEU A 49 -6.43 -5.85 1.38
CA LEU A 49 -7.66 -5.17 1.77
C LEU A 49 -8.33 -4.58 0.53
N GLY A 50 -9.66 -4.52 0.52
CA GLY A 50 -10.43 -3.93 -0.59
C GLY A 50 -10.26 -2.42 -0.76
N SER A 51 -9.66 -1.74 0.22
CA SER A 51 -9.37 -0.31 0.17
C SER A 51 -8.12 0.04 0.97
N THR A 52 -7.47 1.15 0.63
CA THR A 52 -6.31 1.72 1.34
C THR A 52 -6.69 2.71 2.44
N ARG A 53 -7.99 2.98 2.60
CA ARG A 53 -8.59 3.82 3.65
C ARG A 53 -10.08 3.54 3.78
N VAL A 54 -10.65 3.92 4.92
CA VAL A 54 -12.08 3.82 5.18
C VAL A 54 -12.62 5.20 5.55
N ILE A 55 -13.70 5.61 4.90
CA ILE A 55 -14.49 6.76 5.34
C ILE A 55 -15.68 6.21 6.13
N TYR A 56 -15.77 6.57 7.40
CA TYR A 56 -16.86 6.19 8.29
C TYR A 56 -17.77 7.40 8.50
N PRO A 57 -18.95 7.47 7.86
CA PRO A 57 -19.94 8.50 8.17
C PRO A 57 -20.33 8.43 9.65
N ALA A 58 -20.31 9.55 10.37
CA ALA A 58 -20.53 9.58 11.82
C ALA A 58 -21.90 8.99 12.24
N GLU A 59 -22.90 9.15 11.37
CA GLU A 59 -24.25 8.61 11.52
C GLU A 59 -24.43 7.17 11.00
N SER A 60 -23.38 6.56 10.46
CA SER A 60 -23.44 5.19 9.92
C SER A 60 -23.63 4.16 11.03
N LYS A 61 -24.43 3.11 10.73
CA LYS A 61 -24.59 1.93 11.58
C LYS A 61 -23.41 0.95 11.47
N GLY A 62 -22.47 1.25 10.57
CA GLY A 62 -21.24 0.51 10.39
C GLY A 62 -20.84 0.46 8.92
N GLU A 63 -19.53 0.34 8.69
CA GLU A 63 -18.93 0.22 7.37
C GLU A 63 -18.32 -1.15 7.19
N SER A 64 -18.14 -1.57 5.94
CA SER A 64 -17.57 -2.86 5.61
C SER A 64 -16.28 -2.74 4.81
N LEU A 65 -15.31 -3.59 5.12
CA LEU A 65 -14.06 -3.70 4.39
C LEU A 65 -13.82 -5.16 4.00
N SER A 66 -13.56 -5.43 2.72
CA SER A 66 -13.19 -6.77 2.27
C SER A 66 -11.73 -7.07 2.57
N VAL A 67 -11.45 -8.34 2.89
CA VAL A 67 -10.13 -8.91 3.08
C VAL A 67 -10.03 -10.12 2.17
N LEU A 68 -9.11 -10.09 1.22
CA LEU A 68 -8.87 -11.16 0.26
C LEU A 68 -7.59 -11.90 0.65
N ASN A 69 -7.68 -13.23 0.73
CA ASN A 69 -6.51 -14.09 0.72
C ASN A 69 -6.28 -14.60 -0.71
N SER A 70 -5.33 -13.99 -1.42
CA SER A 70 -4.96 -14.40 -2.77
C SER A 70 -4.02 -15.61 -2.80
N SER A 71 -3.58 -16.12 -1.65
CA SER A 71 -2.82 -17.36 -1.60
C SER A 71 -3.69 -18.55 -1.98
N THR A 72 -3.17 -19.42 -2.83
CA THR A 72 -3.82 -20.67 -3.23
C THR A 72 -3.54 -21.83 -2.26
N ALA A 73 -2.55 -21.67 -1.36
CA ALA A 73 -2.11 -22.73 -0.44
C ALA A 73 -2.14 -22.32 1.04
N LYS A 74 -1.82 -21.06 1.35
CA LYS A 74 -1.61 -20.62 2.74
C LYS A 74 -2.91 -20.15 3.40
N ARG A 75 -3.10 -20.58 4.65
CA ARG A 75 -4.09 -20.03 5.59
C ARG A 75 -3.45 -18.91 6.39
N TYR A 76 -4.26 -17.92 6.76
CA TYR A 76 -3.84 -16.83 7.63
C TYR A 76 -4.81 -16.64 8.78
N LEU A 77 -4.31 -16.48 9.98
CA LEU A 77 -5.08 -15.92 11.09
C LEU A 77 -5.08 -14.40 10.94
N ILE A 78 -6.26 -13.81 10.84
CA ILE A 78 -6.47 -12.38 10.66
C ILE A 78 -6.95 -11.80 11.98
N GLN A 79 -6.21 -10.83 12.51
CA GLN A 79 -6.59 -10.06 13.69
C GLN A 79 -6.83 -8.60 13.30
N SER A 80 -7.89 -7.99 13.80
CA SER A 80 -8.25 -6.61 13.45
C SER A 80 -8.64 -5.76 14.65
N TRP A 81 -8.18 -4.51 14.67
CA TRP A 81 -8.51 -3.53 15.72
C TRP A 81 -8.41 -2.09 15.21
N VAL A 82 -9.01 -1.16 15.94
CA VAL A 82 -8.89 0.28 15.67
C VAL A 82 -8.00 0.95 16.73
N GLU A 83 -7.16 1.87 16.28
CA GLU A 83 -6.39 2.81 17.10
C GLU A 83 -6.91 4.23 16.91
N ASN A 84 -6.79 5.05 17.95
CA ASN A 84 -7.00 6.49 17.83
C ASN A 84 -5.79 7.18 17.14
N GLU A 85 -5.89 8.49 16.91
CA GLU A 85 -4.83 9.29 16.29
C GLU A 85 -3.48 9.19 17.04
N SER A 86 -3.49 9.03 18.37
CA SER A 86 -2.30 8.84 19.19
C SER A 86 -1.69 7.44 19.10
N GLY A 87 -2.28 6.53 18.32
CA GLY A 87 -1.80 5.15 18.15
C GLY A 87 -2.23 4.18 19.26
N ASN A 88 -3.11 4.61 20.18
CA ASN A 88 -3.61 3.74 21.24
C ASN A 88 -4.84 2.96 20.75
N LYS A 89 -4.89 1.66 21.05
CA LYS A 89 -6.07 0.83 20.77
C LYS A 89 -7.29 1.42 21.49
N THR A 90 -8.39 1.58 20.76
CA THR A 90 -9.64 2.16 21.27
C THR A 90 -10.79 1.16 21.19
N THR A 91 -11.83 1.40 21.97
CA THR A 91 -13.12 0.67 21.94
C THR A 91 -14.24 1.49 21.32
N ASP A 92 -13.99 2.74 20.94
CA ASP A 92 -15.01 3.65 20.37
C ASP A 92 -15.54 3.14 19.03
N ILE A 93 -14.65 2.48 18.29
CA ILE A 93 -14.94 1.81 17.04
C ILE A 93 -14.31 0.42 17.13
N ILE A 94 -15.13 -0.60 16.88
CA ILE A 94 -14.72 -2.00 16.92
C ILE A 94 -14.80 -2.62 15.53
N VAL A 95 -14.10 -3.73 15.34
CA VAL A 95 -14.07 -4.49 14.09
C VAL A 95 -14.55 -5.90 14.38
N THR A 96 -15.47 -6.39 13.55
CA THR A 96 -16.04 -7.74 13.67
C THR A 96 -15.92 -8.50 12.35
N PRO A 97 -15.43 -9.75 12.35
CA PRO A 97 -14.84 -10.45 13.50
C PRO A 97 -13.47 -9.84 13.87
N PRO A 98 -13.11 -9.75 15.17
CA PRO A 98 -11.81 -9.23 15.60
C PRO A 98 -10.67 -10.23 15.35
N LEU A 99 -11.00 -11.52 15.18
CA LEU A 99 -10.07 -12.61 14.89
C LEU A 99 -10.79 -13.70 14.08
N TYR A 100 -10.21 -14.13 12.96
CA TYR A 100 -10.73 -15.26 12.18
C TYR A 100 -9.65 -15.95 11.34
N ASN A 101 -9.91 -17.19 10.91
CA ASN A 101 -9.04 -17.93 10.00
C ASN A 101 -9.46 -17.71 8.54
N SER A 102 -8.59 -17.12 7.74
CA SER A 102 -8.76 -16.92 6.30
C SER A 102 -8.24 -18.14 5.55
N ALA A 103 -9.14 -18.82 4.83
CA ALA A 103 -8.79 -19.97 3.99
C ALA A 103 -8.08 -19.50 2.70
N PRO A 104 -7.37 -20.40 1.99
CA PRO A 104 -6.78 -20.06 0.69
C PRO A 104 -7.86 -19.63 -0.29
N GLY A 105 -7.62 -18.58 -1.08
CA GLY A 105 -8.57 -18.02 -2.04
C GLY A 105 -9.81 -17.37 -1.41
N SER A 106 -9.91 -17.27 -0.08
CA SER A 106 -11.12 -16.76 0.57
C SER A 106 -11.21 -15.24 0.51
N GLN A 107 -12.43 -14.73 0.39
CA GLN A 107 -12.76 -13.33 0.60
C GLN A 107 -13.70 -13.20 1.81
N ASN A 108 -13.27 -12.47 2.82
CA ASN A 108 -14.01 -12.22 4.04
C ASN A 108 -14.33 -10.72 4.17
N GLN A 109 -15.31 -10.38 5.00
CA GLN A 109 -15.70 -8.99 5.23
C GLN A 109 -15.55 -8.65 6.72
N LEU A 110 -14.81 -7.58 6.99
CA LEU A 110 -14.74 -6.93 8.30
C LEU A 110 -15.84 -5.89 8.38
N LYS A 111 -16.60 -5.90 9.48
CA LYS A 111 -17.59 -4.88 9.81
C LYS A 111 -17.04 -3.96 10.89
N ILE A 112 -16.97 -2.68 10.58
CA ILE A 112 -16.45 -1.60 11.43
C ILE A 112 -17.66 -0.90 12.02
N ILE A 113 -17.76 -0.84 13.34
CA ILE A 113 -18.97 -0.36 14.04
C ILE A 113 -18.54 0.56 15.18
N ALA A 114 -19.13 1.75 15.25
CA ALA A 114 -19.00 2.61 16.42
C ALA A 114 -19.82 2.05 17.60
N THR A 115 -19.20 1.94 18.78
CA THR A 115 -19.87 1.45 20.00
C THR A 115 -20.61 2.55 20.75
N ARG A 116 -20.34 3.80 20.38
CA ARG A 116 -20.95 5.02 20.89
C ARG A 116 -20.94 6.08 19.78
N PRO A 117 -21.68 7.19 19.91
CA PRO A 117 -21.52 8.32 18.99
C PRO A 117 -20.04 8.76 18.91
N VAL A 118 -19.54 8.89 17.69
CA VAL A 118 -18.16 9.28 17.35
C VAL A 118 -18.18 10.43 16.34
N GLY A 119 -17.04 11.11 16.19
CA GLY A 119 -16.89 12.22 15.27
C GLY A 119 -17.12 13.58 15.94
N ARG A 120 -16.61 14.61 15.26
CA ARG A 120 -16.81 16.01 15.62
C ARG A 120 -17.80 16.64 14.65
N PRO A 121 -18.63 17.60 15.07
CA PRO A 121 -19.64 18.19 14.18
C PRO A 121 -19.02 19.06 13.08
N ASP A 122 -17.81 19.59 13.32
CA ASP A 122 -17.20 20.64 12.51
C ASP A 122 -16.06 20.15 11.60
N ARG A 123 -15.58 18.91 11.79
CA ARG A 123 -14.42 18.36 11.08
C ARG A 123 -14.35 16.85 11.13
N GLU A 124 -13.55 16.29 10.23
CA GLU A 124 -13.15 14.88 10.30
C GLU A 124 -12.33 14.58 11.55
N GLN A 125 -12.43 13.33 12.01
CA GLN A 125 -11.59 12.78 13.07
C GLN A 125 -10.83 11.56 12.54
N LEU A 126 -9.54 11.47 12.85
CA LEU A 126 -8.68 10.38 12.39
C LEU A 126 -8.59 9.22 13.39
N TYR A 127 -8.76 8.03 12.85
CA TYR A 127 -8.46 6.75 13.48
C TYR A 127 -7.59 5.92 12.52
N TYR A 128 -7.08 4.80 13.00
CA TYR A 128 -6.38 3.82 12.17
C TYR A 128 -6.97 2.43 12.34
N LEU A 129 -7.28 1.78 11.22
CA LEU A 129 -7.65 0.36 11.19
C LEU A 129 -6.39 -0.47 10.97
N ASN A 130 -6.15 -1.41 11.87
CA ASN A 130 -5.07 -2.38 11.76
C ASN A 130 -5.65 -3.75 11.39
N VAL A 131 -5.04 -4.39 10.39
CA VAL A 131 -5.33 -5.78 10.00
C VAL A 131 -4.01 -6.55 9.96
N LYS A 132 -3.81 -7.39 10.97
CA LYS A 132 -2.62 -8.22 11.12
C LYS A 132 -2.88 -9.62 10.56
N SER A 133 -2.04 -10.04 9.62
CA SER A 133 -2.04 -11.38 9.05
C SER A 133 -0.90 -12.21 9.64
N ILE A 134 -1.25 -13.39 10.14
CA ILE A 134 -0.33 -14.35 10.74
C ILE A 134 -0.45 -15.63 9.93
N PRO A 135 0.57 -16.03 9.14
CA PRO A 135 0.49 -17.25 8.37
C PRO A 135 0.41 -18.47 9.29
N ALA A 136 -0.41 -19.45 8.91
CA ALA A 136 -0.43 -20.75 9.56
C ALA A 136 0.89 -21.48 9.25
N ILE A 137 1.41 -22.20 10.24
CA ILE A 137 2.61 -23.04 10.11
C ILE A 137 2.20 -24.50 10.26
N ASP A 138 2.70 -25.37 9.37
CA ASP A 138 2.67 -26.81 9.61
C ASP A 138 3.91 -27.17 10.43
N ARG A 139 3.70 -27.86 11.56
CA ARG A 139 4.79 -28.32 12.42
C ARG A 139 5.76 -29.21 11.67
N LYS A 140 5.28 -30.03 10.72
CA LYS A 140 6.11 -30.90 9.88
C LYS A 140 7.00 -30.12 8.91
N GLU A 141 6.56 -28.95 8.45
CA GLU A 141 7.35 -28.10 7.57
C GLU A 141 8.53 -27.43 8.29
N MET A 142 8.40 -27.27 9.61
CA MET A 142 9.33 -26.57 10.50
C MET A 142 10.29 -27.52 11.24
N GLU A 143 9.98 -28.82 11.34
CA GLU A 143 10.84 -29.81 12.00
C GLU A 143 12.22 -29.89 11.34
N GLY A 144 13.28 -29.73 12.15
CA GLY A 144 14.68 -29.77 11.69
C GLY A 144 15.13 -28.56 10.85
N LYS A 145 14.31 -27.52 10.70
CA LYS A 145 14.64 -26.31 9.94
C LYS A 145 14.64 -25.06 10.83
N ASN A 146 15.60 -24.17 10.59
CA ASN A 146 15.56 -22.82 11.13
C ASN A 146 14.59 -22.00 10.28
N ALA A 147 13.40 -21.74 10.81
CA ALA A 147 12.36 -21.05 10.07
C ALA A 147 12.03 -19.68 10.69
N LEU A 148 11.95 -18.67 9.83
CA LEU A 148 11.56 -17.31 10.18
C LEU A 148 10.09 -17.09 9.82
N LEU A 149 9.27 -16.76 10.82
CA LEU A 149 7.87 -16.40 10.61
C LEU A 149 7.74 -14.88 10.45
N VAL A 150 7.23 -14.44 9.30
CA VAL A 150 6.93 -13.03 9.05
C VAL A 150 5.43 -12.80 9.17
N THR A 151 5.02 -11.91 10.06
CA THR A 151 3.64 -11.44 10.18
C THR A 151 3.54 -10.02 9.64
N VAL A 152 2.50 -9.72 8.88
CA VAL A 152 2.31 -8.39 8.29
C VAL A 152 1.16 -7.69 9.02
N ASN A 153 1.37 -6.44 9.44
CA ASN A 153 0.29 -5.58 9.93
C ASN A 153 0.01 -4.46 8.93
N THR A 154 -1.13 -4.52 8.28
CA THR A 154 -1.59 -3.46 7.38
C THR A 154 -2.37 -2.43 8.18
N LYS A 155 -1.80 -1.23 8.31
CA LYS A 155 -2.42 -0.09 9.01
C LYS A 155 -2.94 0.92 7.99
N ILE A 156 -4.26 1.11 7.92
CA ILE A 156 -4.91 2.06 7.01
C ILE A 156 -5.65 3.16 7.78
N LYS A 157 -5.84 4.31 7.14
CA LYS A 157 -6.54 5.45 7.73
C LYS A 157 -8.04 5.18 7.78
N LEU A 158 -8.66 5.51 8.91
CA LEU A 158 -10.11 5.46 9.13
C LEU A 158 -10.57 6.88 9.50
N PHE A 159 -11.24 7.56 8.57
CA PHE A 159 -11.71 8.93 8.79
C PHE A 159 -13.17 8.90 9.21
N VAL A 160 -13.46 9.36 10.43
CA VAL A 160 -14.85 9.59 10.87
C VAL A 160 -15.29 10.95 10.35
N ARG A 161 -16.28 10.94 9.46
CA ARG A 161 -16.74 12.13 8.74
C ARG A 161 -18.16 12.51 9.18
N PRO A 162 -18.37 13.71 9.76
CA PRO A 162 -19.72 14.17 10.06
C PRO A 162 -20.49 14.51 8.78
N LYS A 163 -21.82 14.43 8.85
CA LYS A 163 -22.69 14.97 7.82
C LYS A 163 -22.61 16.50 7.77
N GLY A 164 -22.82 17.07 6.58
CA GLY A 164 -23.06 18.51 6.44
C GLY A 164 -21.80 19.37 6.47
N LEU A 165 -20.63 18.80 6.20
CA LEU A 165 -19.44 19.60 5.90
C LEU A 165 -19.72 20.52 4.69
N SER A 166 -19.26 21.77 4.78
CA SER A 166 -19.62 22.84 3.86
C SER A 166 -19.00 22.73 2.46
N LEU A 167 -18.02 21.86 2.28
CA LEU A 167 -17.27 21.66 1.03
C LEU A 167 -17.26 20.18 0.68
N SER A 168 -17.21 19.83 -0.60
CA SER A 168 -16.84 18.47 -1.00
C SER A 168 -15.33 18.23 -0.79
N PHE A 169 -14.91 16.97 -0.68
CA PHE A 169 -13.48 16.63 -0.55
C PHE A 169 -12.64 17.19 -1.72
N GLY A 170 -13.15 17.13 -2.94
CA GLY A 170 -12.46 17.64 -4.13
C GLY A 170 -12.29 19.17 -4.12
N GLU A 171 -13.29 19.90 -3.62
CA GLU A 171 -13.19 21.35 -3.43
C GLU A 171 -12.24 21.70 -2.28
N ALA A 172 -12.30 20.95 -1.18
CA ALA A 172 -11.41 21.12 -0.04
C ALA A 172 -9.94 20.98 -0.44
N ALA A 173 -9.60 19.99 -1.27
CA ALA A 173 -8.25 19.78 -1.78
C ALA A 173 -7.68 21.01 -2.53
N LYS A 174 -8.53 21.77 -3.23
CA LYS A 174 -8.15 22.98 -3.98
C LYS A 174 -8.05 24.24 -3.10
N LYS A 175 -8.49 24.17 -1.84
CA LYS A 175 -8.47 25.30 -0.89
C LYS A 175 -7.21 25.34 -0.03
N LEU A 176 -6.31 24.38 -0.19
CA LEU A 176 -5.03 24.36 0.51
C LEU A 176 -4.23 25.62 0.16
N GLN A 177 -3.63 26.25 1.17
CA GLN A 177 -2.86 27.47 1.00
C GLN A 177 -1.41 27.22 1.36
N PHE A 178 -0.50 27.90 0.65
CA PHE A 178 0.94 27.77 0.88
C PHE A 178 1.53 29.14 1.17
N TYR A 179 2.39 29.19 2.18
CA TYR A 179 3.02 30.41 2.64
C TYR A 179 4.53 30.23 2.75
N ALA A 180 5.28 31.21 2.27
CA ALA A 180 6.70 31.34 2.60
C ALA A 180 6.80 32.06 3.94
N GLU A 181 7.30 31.37 4.96
CA GLU A 181 7.56 31.95 6.29
C GLU A 181 9.04 31.77 6.63
N LYS A 182 9.78 32.90 6.64
CA LYS A 182 11.24 32.92 6.84
C LYS A 182 11.94 32.03 5.82
N ASN A 183 12.43 30.87 6.25
CA ASN A 183 13.09 29.89 5.39
C ASN A 183 12.17 28.72 5.04
N HIS A 184 11.00 28.57 5.66
CA HIS A 184 10.16 27.39 5.47
C HIS A 184 8.99 27.66 4.52
N LEU A 185 8.58 26.61 3.83
CA LEU A 185 7.30 26.56 3.15
C LEU A 185 6.28 25.91 4.08
N ILE A 186 5.23 26.65 4.41
CA ILE A 186 4.11 26.21 5.25
C ILE A 186 2.92 25.87 4.36
N ALA A 187 2.33 24.69 4.57
CA ALA A 187 1.04 24.33 4.00
C ALA A 187 -0.04 24.49 5.07
N GLU A 188 -1.11 25.19 4.73
CA GLU A 188 -2.25 25.44 5.59
C GLU A 188 -3.50 24.81 4.99
N ASN A 189 -4.19 24.03 5.82
CA ASN A 189 -5.45 23.42 5.48
C ASN A 189 -6.60 24.16 6.20
N PRO A 190 -7.30 25.09 5.53
CA PRO A 190 -8.42 25.81 6.12
C PRO A 190 -9.73 25.00 6.09
N THR A 191 -9.68 23.71 5.74
CA THR A 191 -10.88 22.89 5.45
C THR A 191 -11.14 21.86 6.56
N PRO A 192 -12.37 21.32 6.64
CA PRO A 192 -12.73 20.33 7.66
C PRO A 192 -12.23 18.90 7.37
N TYR A 193 -11.39 18.70 6.34
CA TYR A 193 -10.94 17.38 5.87
C TYR A 193 -9.46 17.13 6.18
N TYR A 194 -9.08 15.88 6.44
CA TYR A 194 -7.67 15.46 6.38
C TYR A 194 -7.25 15.32 4.91
N LEU A 195 -6.22 16.06 4.50
CA LEU A 195 -5.72 16.04 3.13
C LEU A 195 -4.40 15.29 3.08
N THR A 196 -4.38 14.12 2.43
CA THR A 196 -3.14 13.38 2.16
C THR A 196 -2.55 13.83 0.85
N LEU A 197 -1.44 14.57 0.91
CA LEU A 197 -0.73 15.10 -0.23
C LEU A 197 0.33 14.10 -0.72
N THR A 198 0.37 13.90 -2.04
CA THR A 198 1.38 13.10 -2.74
C THR A 198 1.97 13.88 -3.91
N ASN A 199 3.06 13.36 -4.49
CA ASN A 199 3.75 13.98 -5.63
C ASN A 199 4.08 15.47 -5.42
N ILE A 200 4.37 15.83 -4.17
CA ILE A 200 4.58 17.21 -3.78
C ILE A 200 5.88 17.68 -4.40
N ARG A 201 5.84 18.82 -5.11
CA ARG A 201 7.03 19.52 -5.58
C ARG A 201 6.96 20.98 -5.20
N ALA A 202 8.02 21.49 -4.57
CA ALA A 202 8.19 22.90 -4.24
C ALA A 202 9.37 23.44 -5.06
N GLY A 203 9.11 24.41 -5.94
CA GLY A 203 10.15 24.96 -6.82
C GLY A 203 10.83 23.89 -7.71
N GLY A 204 10.07 22.86 -8.10
CA GLY A 204 10.56 21.73 -8.89
C GLY A 204 11.25 20.61 -8.08
N LYS A 205 11.59 20.84 -6.81
CA LYS A 205 12.21 19.81 -5.95
C LYS A 205 11.15 18.92 -5.30
N PRO A 206 11.35 17.58 -5.25
CA PRO A 206 10.42 16.68 -4.58
C PRO A 206 10.40 16.92 -3.07
N VAL A 207 9.20 16.84 -2.49
CA VAL A 207 8.94 16.95 -1.06
C VAL A 207 8.27 15.65 -0.58
N THR A 208 8.57 15.24 0.66
CA THR A 208 8.02 14.03 1.25
C THR A 208 6.50 14.11 1.35
N ASN A 209 5.81 13.03 0.96
CA ASN A 209 4.37 12.89 1.11
C ASN A 209 3.94 13.08 2.58
N LEU A 210 2.80 13.71 2.79
CA LEU A 210 2.36 14.10 4.12
C LEU A 210 0.84 14.17 4.18
N MET A 211 0.31 14.24 5.39
CA MET A 211 -1.10 14.47 5.62
C MET A 211 -1.28 15.68 6.52
N ILE A 212 -2.16 16.59 6.13
CA ILE A 212 -2.46 17.80 6.88
C ILE A 212 -3.83 17.63 7.53
N ALA A 213 -3.91 17.88 8.83
CA ALA A 213 -5.14 17.76 9.59
C ALA A 213 -6.12 18.92 9.26
N PRO A 214 -7.42 18.76 9.57
CA PRO A 214 -8.40 19.84 9.43
C PRO A 214 -7.98 21.07 10.23
N PHE A 215 -8.09 22.26 9.62
CA PHE A 215 -7.80 23.54 10.27
C PHE A 215 -6.41 23.62 10.90
N SER A 216 -5.41 23.03 10.24
CA SER A 216 -4.03 22.98 10.73
C SER A 216 -3.02 23.52 9.72
N ARG A 217 -1.83 23.85 10.21
CA ARG A 217 -0.67 24.28 9.41
C ARG A 217 0.48 23.30 9.63
N MET A 218 1.30 23.08 8.62
CA MET A 218 2.49 22.22 8.72
C MET A 218 3.61 22.74 7.83
N ALA A 219 4.84 22.71 8.33
CA ALA A 219 6.02 22.97 7.50
C ALA A 219 6.29 21.78 6.58
N ILE A 220 6.49 22.04 5.29
CA ILE A 220 6.62 21.00 4.27
C ILE A 220 7.97 21.03 3.55
N ALA A 221 8.66 22.17 3.53
CA ALA A 221 10.00 22.27 2.97
C ALA A 221 10.84 23.32 3.74
N PRO A 222 12.17 23.13 3.83
CA PRO A 222 13.08 24.04 4.53
C PRO A 222 13.53 25.23 3.67
N GLU A 223 13.04 25.34 2.43
CA GLU A 223 13.29 26.45 1.51
C GLU A 223 11.94 26.97 0.97
N ALA A 224 11.79 28.30 0.93
CA ALA A 224 10.66 28.93 0.26
C ALA A 224 10.73 28.66 -1.26
N ALA A 225 9.57 28.47 -1.88
CA ALA A 225 9.44 28.27 -3.31
C ALA A 225 8.39 29.21 -3.90
N ALA A 226 8.52 29.57 -5.18
CA ALA A 226 7.53 30.42 -5.86
C ALA A 226 6.20 29.70 -6.15
N GLY A 227 6.23 28.37 -6.25
CA GLY A 227 5.06 27.55 -6.55
C GLY A 227 5.18 26.13 -6.02
N VAL A 228 4.02 25.52 -5.77
CA VAL A 228 3.88 24.14 -5.30
C VAL A 228 2.95 23.39 -6.23
N THR A 229 3.36 22.21 -6.66
CA THR A 229 2.47 21.24 -7.31
C THR A 229 2.28 20.04 -6.40
N TYR A 230 1.07 19.51 -6.32
CA TYR A 230 0.76 18.36 -5.48
C TYR A 230 -0.46 17.63 -6.02
N SER A 231 -0.58 16.34 -5.69
CA SER A 231 -1.83 15.59 -5.86
C SER A 231 -2.40 15.25 -4.49
N VAL A 232 -3.69 14.87 -4.43
CA VAL A 232 -4.32 14.36 -3.22
C VAL A 232 -4.80 12.93 -3.40
N ILE A 233 -4.75 12.13 -2.34
CA ILE A 233 -5.42 10.83 -2.31
C ILE A 233 -6.88 11.02 -1.91
N ASN A 234 -7.80 10.64 -2.80
CA ASN A 234 -9.24 10.75 -2.61
C ASN A 234 -9.81 9.68 -1.65
N ASP A 235 -11.11 9.70 -1.44
CA ASP A 235 -11.81 8.78 -0.53
C ASP A 235 -11.73 7.30 -0.95
N PHE A 236 -11.57 7.05 -2.25
CA PHE A 236 -11.45 5.71 -2.83
C PHE A 236 -10.00 5.22 -2.89
N GLY A 237 -9.04 6.00 -2.36
CA GLY A 237 -7.62 5.65 -2.39
C GLY A 237 -6.92 5.96 -3.73
N GLY A 238 -7.63 6.54 -4.69
CA GLY A 238 -7.07 7.01 -5.96
C GLY A 238 -6.38 8.36 -5.82
N GLN A 239 -5.39 8.61 -6.68
CA GLN A 239 -4.71 9.89 -6.74
C GLN A 239 -5.46 10.85 -7.67
N SER A 240 -5.58 12.12 -7.27
CA SER A 240 -6.12 13.18 -8.13
C SER A 240 -5.14 13.58 -9.24
N GLU A 241 -5.63 14.40 -10.18
CA GLU A 241 -4.76 15.21 -11.02
C GLU A 241 -3.90 16.17 -10.18
N ASP A 242 -2.80 16.63 -10.77
CA ASP A 242 -1.90 17.58 -10.15
C ASP A 242 -2.57 18.96 -10.02
N ILE A 243 -2.48 19.52 -8.82
CA ILE A 243 -2.95 20.86 -8.48
C ILE A 243 -1.73 21.76 -8.33
N THR A 244 -1.74 22.87 -9.06
CA THR A 244 -0.72 23.93 -8.94
C THR A 244 -1.25 25.03 -8.03
N ALA A 245 -0.50 25.35 -6.98
CA ALA A 245 -0.77 26.45 -6.08
C ALA A 245 0.40 27.45 -6.08
N THR A 246 0.04 28.73 -6.02
CA THR A 246 1.01 29.81 -5.80
C THR A 246 1.32 29.95 -4.32
N VAL A 247 2.56 30.30 -4.01
CA VAL A 247 2.99 30.54 -2.64
C VAL A 247 2.78 32.02 -2.31
N LYS A 248 2.05 32.28 -1.23
CA LYS A 248 1.84 33.63 -0.69
C LYS A 248 2.97 33.98 0.27
N GLN A 249 3.22 35.26 0.48
CA GLN A 249 4.05 35.68 1.62
C GLN A 249 3.27 35.40 2.90
N GLY A 250 3.95 34.84 3.92
CA GLY A 250 3.38 34.66 5.24
C GLY A 250 2.92 35.99 5.87
N PRO A 251 1.97 35.95 6.81
CA PRO A 251 1.61 37.11 7.62
C PRO A 251 2.80 37.63 8.46
#